data_AF-A0A356TJL0-F1
#
_entry.id   AF-A0A356TJL0-F1
#
_cell.length_a   1.000
_cell.length_b   1.000
_cell.length_c   1.000
_cell.angle_alpha   90.00
_cell.angle_beta   90.00
_cell.angle_gamma   90.00
#
_symmetry.space_group_name_H-M   'P 1'
#
loop_
_entity.id
_entity.type
_entity.pdbx_description
1 polymer ?
#
loop_
_entity_poly.entity_id
_entity_poly.type
_entity_poly.pdbx_seq_one_letter_code
_entity_poly.pdbx_strand_id
1 'polypeptide(L)'
;MWAAMARVNGKLVVVSNRGPYRTETRGGRRRLVRAAGGLVAALDPVLRERGGLWVSAQETDHPQVVQLESDQLPYDLASVKLRRRVQEDFYEGISNAVLWPLLHSMPPTVRVGTAPWESYRIANTAFAEATLSDAPRGARFWIQDYHLMLMPALIRAQRKKARVGWFCHVPWPGPDLFGALPASRELLEGLLGADLLGFHTEGYCRNFLDCVSQLTDYQVDVAAKTVKANGHTVRMLTAPIGVPFADIQQTASDPEVLERSKKIQQAVGGRQIVLGVDRLDYTKGIPERLLAFEHLLSSDRSAANRYVLVQIMVPSRQAVQAYADLKDEIDRMVGDINGRFSVTGRLPVHYYYRNLPKNELYAHYVAADVALITPLRDGMNLVAHEYCAAKTDGTGALVLSQLAGAASYLEGALIVNPHDIEGTAKTLERALEMPVAEQKERMQASRTEVHKLDVHRWADRFLRELEETRR
;
A
#
# COMPACT_ATOMS: atom_id res chain seq x y z
N MET A 1 22.27 12.75 -8.93
CA MET A 1 22.82 12.47 -10.27
C MET A 1 22.52 11.01 -10.57
N TRP A 2 21.36 10.75 -11.17
CA TRP A 2 20.77 9.42 -11.31
C TRP A 2 21.61 8.60 -12.29
N ALA A 3 22.05 7.40 -11.89
CA ALA A 3 22.72 6.47 -12.79
C ALA A 3 21.75 6.12 -13.92
N ALA A 4 22.23 6.21 -15.17
CA ALA A 4 21.43 5.99 -16.37
C ALA A 4 20.65 4.67 -16.27
N MET A 5 19.33 4.78 -16.12
CA MET A 5 18.43 3.63 -16.11
C MET A 5 18.63 2.84 -17.40
N ALA A 6 18.78 1.52 -17.29
CA ALA A 6 19.00 0.65 -18.45
C ALA A 6 17.93 0.92 -19.52
N ARG A 7 18.35 1.26 -20.74
CA ARG A 7 17.45 1.47 -21.88
C ARG A 7 16.84 0.14 -22.29
N VAL A 8 15.58 -0.04 -21.93
CA VAL A 8 14.84 -1.24 -22.27
C VAL A 8 14.10 -1.03 -23.58
N ASN A 9 14.30 -1.95 -24.53
CA ASN A 9 13.67 -1.91 -25.85
C ASN A 9 12.15 -2.25 -25.79
N GLY A 10 11.30 -1.39 -26.38
CA GLY A 10 9.83 -1.52 -26.50
C GLY A 10 9.04 -0.63 -25.52
N LYS A 11 7.91 -0.03 -25.92
CA LYS A 11 7.09 0.83 -25.02
C LYS A 11 6.57 0.05 -23.80
N LEU A 12 6.69 0.63 -22.61
CA LEU A 12 6.10 0.12 -21.37
C LEU A 12 4.62 0.47 -21.32
N VAL A 13 3.78 -0.50 -20.96
CA VAL A 13 2.33 -0.33 -20.76
C VAL A 13 2.00 -0.73 -19.33
N VAL A 14 1.72 0.27 -18.49
CA VAL A 14 1.27 0.07 -17.11
C VAL A 14 -0.24 -0.02 -17.10
N VAL A 15 -0.79 -1.00 -16.37
CA VAL A 15 -2.24 -1.14 -16.22
C VAL A 15 -2.59 -1.28 -14.75
N SER A 16 -3.50 -0.42 -14.26
CA SER A 16 -4.01 -0.44 -12.89
C SER A 16 -5.47 -0.02 -12.87
N ASN A 17 -6.21 -0.40 -11.83
CA ASN A 17 -7.62 0.00 -11.71
C ASN A 17 -7.78 1.54 -11.69
N ARG A 18 -6.92 2.24 -10.93
CA ARG A 18 -6.87 3.70 -10.87
C ARG A 18 -5.64 4.24 -11.58
N GLY A 19 -5.81 5.33 -12.32
CA GLY A 19 -4.76 6.04 -13.02
C GLY A 19 -3.92 6.94 -12.10
N PRO A 20 -2.85 7.54 -12.65
CA PRO A 20 -1.91 8.35 -11.90
C PRO A 20 -2.38 9.80 -11.66
N TYR A 21 -3.40 10.25 -12.39
CA TYR A 21 -3.91 11.61 -12.35
C TYR A 21 -5.41 11.67 -12.08
N ARG A 22 -5.86 12.84 -11.59
CA ARG A 22 -7.26 13.27 -11.68
C ARG A 22 -7.33 14.67 -12.27
N THR A 23 -8.47 15.00 -12.87
CA THR A 23 -8.69 16.33 -13.42
C THR A 23 -9.36 17.24 -12.38
N GLU A 24 -8.75 18.37 -12.08
CA GLU A 24 -9.35 19.41 -11.24
C GLU A 24 -9.75 20.62 -12.09
N THR A 25 -10.93 21.19 -11.83
CA THR A 25 -11.40 22.41 -12.49
C THR A 25 -11.34 23.56 -11.51
N ARG A 26 -10.49 24.57 -11.78
CA ARG A 26 -10.36 25.76 -10.96
C ARG A 26 -10.48 27.01 -11.83
N GLY A 27 -11.48 27.85 -11.56
CA GLY A 27 -11.72 29.07 -12.33
C GLY A 27 -12.01 28.83 -13.82
N GLY A 28 -12.68 27.73 -14.17
CA GLY A 28 -13.00 27.35 -15.55
C GLY A 28 -11.87 26.70 -16.35
N ARG A 29 -10.65 26.57 -15.79
CA ARG A 29 -9.54 25.83 -16.41
C ARG A 29 -9.40 24.44 -15.78
N ARG A 30 -9.30 23.42 -16.64
CA ARG A 30 -8.97 22.05 -16.25
C ARG A 30 -7.46 21.95 -16.07
N ARG A 31 -7.01 21.31 -14.98
CA ARG A 31 -5.61 20.99 -14.68
C ARG A 31 -5.49 19.55 -14.23
N LEU A 32 -4.39 18.90 -14.55
CA LEU A 32 -4.07 17.57 -14.04
C LEU A 32 -3.32 17.68 -12.71
N VAL A 33 -3.73 16.87 -11.75
CA VAL A 33 -3.00 16.67 -10.49
C VAL A 33 -2.64 15.19 -10.35
N ARG A 34 -1.40 14.92 -9.91
CA ARG A 34 -0.84 13.58 -9.79
C ARG A 34 -1.05 13.01 -8.41
N ALA A 35 -1.42 11.74 -8.28
CA ALA A 35 -1.42 11.04 -6.99
C ALA A 35 -0.03 11.02 -6.35
N ALA A 36 0.05 11.24 -5.03
CA ALA A 36 1.30 11.09 -4.27
C ALA A 36 1.52 9.67 -3.71
N GLY A 37 0.63 8.72 -4.00
CA GLY A 37 0.69 7.36 -3.43
C GLY A 37 1.77 6.48 -4.02
N GLY A 38 2.21 5.47 -3.25
CA GLY A 38 3.38 4.63 -3.55
C GLY A 38 3.44 4.06 -4.97
N LEU A 39 2.36 3.48 -5.50
CA LEU A 39 2.33 2.94 -6.86
C LEU A 39 2.57 4.02 -7.92
N VAL A 40 1.94 5.19 -7.77
CA VAL A 40 2.07 6.29 -8.75
C VAL A 40 3.41 6.98 -8.60
N ALA A 41 3.88 7.18 -7.36
CA ALA A 41 5.23 7.67 -7.08
C ALA A 41 6.33 6.77 -7.68
N ALA A 42 6.09 5.46 -7.74
CA ALA A 42 6.98 4.49 -8.37
C ALA A 42 6.97 4.57 -9.90
N LEU A 43 5.77 4.48 -10.49
CA LEU A 43 5.61 4.18 -11.90
C LEU A 43 5.54 5.43 -12.79
N ASP A 44 5.06 6.55 -12.26
CA ASP A 44 4.97 7.79 -13.03
C ASP A 44 6.35 8.31 -13.46
N PRO A 45 7.38 8.38 -12.60
CA PRO A 45 8.72 8.82 -13.02
C PRO A 45 9.33 7.91 -14.09
N VAL A 46 9.11 6.59 -13.98
CA VAL A 46 9.57 5.60 -14.96
C VAL A 46 8.93 5.86 -16.33
N LEU A 47 7.62 6.08 -16.39
CA LEU A 47 6.92 6.40 -17.64
C LEU A 47 7.25 7.80 -18.16
N ARG A 48 7.54 8.76 -17.27
CA ARG A 48 7.97 10.10 -17.67
C ARG A 48 9.32 10.11 -18.38
N GLU A 49 10.25 9.30 -17.91
CA GLU A 49 11.58 9.18 -18.51
C GLU A 49 11.56 8.34 -19.80
N ARG A 50 10.82 7.23 -19.80
CA ARG A 50 10.88 6.23 -20.88
C ARG A 50 9.80 6.41 -21.96
N GLY A 51 8.80 7.26 -21.69
CA GLY A 51 7.53 7.25 -22.40
C GLY A 51 6.76 5.95 -22.17
N GLY A 52 5.58 5.82 -22.77
CA GLY A 52 4.76 4.61 -22.65
C GLY A 52 3.28 4.92 -22.63
N LEU A 53 2.53 4.01 -22.01
CA LEU A 53 1.08 4.10 -21.87
C LEU A 53 0.67 3.71 -20.45
N TRP A 54 -0.20 4.49 -19.83
CA TRP A 54 -0.91 4.09 -18.61
C TRP A 54 -2.39 3.86 -18.91
N VAL A 55 -2.88 2.66 -18.66
CA VAL A 55 -4.28 2.27 -18.85
C VAL A 55 -4.99 2.14 -17.50
N SER A 56 -6.16 2.78 -17.34
CA SER A 56 -6.95 2.70 -16.09
C SER A 56 -8.44 2.93 -16.29
N ALA A 57 -9.30 2.37 -15.42
CA ALA A 57 -10.75 2.59 -15.50
C ALA A 57 -11.19 3.86 -14.76
N GLN A 58 -10.48 4.25 -13.71
CA GLN A 58 -10.82 5.40 -12.88
C GLN A 58 -9.64 6.36 -12.77
N GLU A 59 -9.93 7.64 -12.57
CA GLU A 59 -8.94 8.62 -12.11
C GLU A 59 -8.46 8.27 -10.69
N THR A 60 -7.36 8.89 -10.26
CA THR A 60 -6.87 8.71 -8.90
C THR A 60 -7.84 9.31 -7.87
N ASP A 61 -8.13 8.56 -6.80
CA ASP A 61 -8.79 9.05 -5.59
C ASP A 61 -7.78 9.39 -4.49
N HIS A 62 -6.48 9.39 -4.80
CA HIS A 62 -5.45 9.53 -3.79
C HIS A 62 -5.62 10.85 -3.02
N PRO A 63 -5.56 10.80 -1.67
CA PRO A 63 -5.83 11.95 -0.82
C PRO A 63 -4.85 13.10 -1.06
N GLN A 64 -3.59 12.74 -1.29
CA GLN A 64 -2.52 13.68 -1.56
C GLN A 64 -2.23 13.74 -3.05
N VAL A 65 -2.14 14.97 -3.57
CA VAL A 65 -1.80 15.20 -4.97
C VAL A 65 -0.68 16.21 -5.14
N VAL A 66 0.04 16.08 -6.24
CA VAL A 66 1.09 16.99 -6.68
C VAL A 66 0.60 17.72 -7.92
N GLN A 67 0.64 19.04 -7.90
CA GLN A 67 0.32 19.84 -9.08
C GLN A 67 1.45 19.71 -10.11
N LEU A 68 1.09 19.57 -11.37
CA LEU A 68 2.06 19.53 -12.47
C LEU A 68 2.47 20.94 -12.89
N GLU A 69 3.72 21.06 -13.36
CA GLU A 69 4.22 22.26 -14.04
C GLU A 69 3.58 22.43 -15.44
N SER A 70 3.21 21.32 -16.08
CA SER A 70 2.54 21.28 -17.38
C SER A 70 1.53 20.12 -17.45
N ASP A 71 0.39 20.35 -18.10
CA ASP A 71 -0.60 19.31 -18.39
C ASP A 71 -0.18 18.41 -19.57
N GLN A 72 0.89 18.74 -20.30
CA GLN A 72 1.47 17.87 -21.33
C GLN A 72 2.31 16.77 -20.67
N LEU A 73 1.86 15.53 -20.83
CA LEU A 73 2.55 14.36 -20.32
C LEU A 73 3.47 13.77 -21.39
N PRO A 74 4.68 13.30 -21.02
CA PRO A 74 5.60 12.63 -21.94
C PRO A 74 5.22 11.18 -22.27
N TYR A 75 4.02 10.73 -21.84
CA TYR A 75 3.48 9.40 -22.10
C TYR A 75 1.95 9.47 -22.23
N ASP A 76 1.37 8.43 -22.82
CA ASP A 76 -0.06 8.38 -23.16
C ASP A 76 -0.90 7.88 -21.97
N LEU A 77 -2.12 8.40 -21.83
CA LEU A 77 -3.12 7.88 -20.91
C LEU A 77 -4.28 7.27 -21.69
N ALA A 78 -4.71 6.06 -21.33
CA ALA A 78 -5.92 5.44 -21.85
C ALA A 78 -6.90 5.12 -20.73
N SER A 79 -8.19 5.36 -21.00
CA SER A 79 -9.27 5.12 -20.07
C SER A 79 -10.11 3.92 -20.49
N VAL A 80 -10.34 2.99 -19.56
CA VAL A 80 -11.24 1.85 -19.73
C VAL A 80 -12.64 2.27 -19.32
N LYS A 81 -13.57 2.29 -20.28
CA LYS A 81 -14.97 2.64 -20.01
C LYS A 81 -15.74 1.40 -19.56
N LEU A 82 -16.10 1.38 -18.27
CA LEU A 82 -16.99 0.36 -17.71
C LEU A 82 -18.40 0.95 -17.53
N ARG A 83 -19.43 0.14 -17.81
CA ARG A 83 -20.81 0.49 -17.44
C ARG A 83 -20.87 0.63 -15.92
N ARG A 84 -21.62 1.62 -15.41
CA ARG A 84 -21.71 1.92 -13.97
C ARG A 84 -21.91 0.67 -13.10
N ARG A 85 -22.91 -0.16 -13.43
CA ARG A 85 -23.18 -1.41 -12.70
C ARG A 85 -21.99 -2.38 -12.69
N VAL A 86 -21.31 -2.55 -13.83
CA VAL A 86 -20.12 -3.40 -13.92
C VAL A 86 -19.01 -2.83 -13.05
N GLN A 87 -18.80 -1.50 -13.07
CA GLN A 87 -17.80 -0.83 -12.26
C GLN A 87 -18.04 -1.00 -10.75
N GLU A 88 -19.29 -0.83 -10.30
CA GLU A 88 -19.71 -1.02 -8.91
C GLU A 88 -19.50 -2.48 -8.49
N ASP A 89 -20.07 -3.43 -9.23
CA ASP A 89 -19.97 -4.86 -8.95
C ASP A 89 -18.51 -5.38 -8.97
N PHE A 90 -17.71 -4.92 -9.93
CA PHE A 90 -16.30 -5.27 -10.06
C PHE A 90 -15.45 -4.74 -8.90
N TYR A 91 -15.59 -3.44 -8.59
CA TYR A 91 -14.69 -2.76 -7.67
C TYR A 91 -15.17 -2.92 -6.22
N GLU A 92 -16.42 -2.57 -5.93
CA GLU A 92 -16.97 -2.64 -4.58
C GLU A 92 -17.38 -4.08 -4.25
N GLY A 93 -18.06 -4.76 -5.16
CA GLY A 93 -18.59 -6.12 -4.94
C GLY A 93 -17.53 -7.22 -4.89
N ILE A 94 -16.72 -7.37 -5.94
CA ILE A 94 -15.72 -8.45 -6.00
C ILE A 94 -14.38 -8.01 -5.42
N SER A 95 -13.80 -6.93 -5.94
CA SER A 95 -12.44 -6.54 -5.57
C SER A 95 -12.34 -6.18 -4.07
N ASN A 96 -13.21 -5.31 -3.58
CA ASN A 96 -13.10 -4.79 -2.21
C ASN A 96 -13.91 -5.58 -1.17
N ALA A 97 -15.02 -6.23 -1.54
CA ALA A 97 -15.83 -6.98 -0.59
C ALA A 97 -15.52 -8.49 -0.52
N VAL A 98 -14.87 -9.07 -1.54
CA VAL A 98 -14.45 -10.49 -1.57
C VAL A 98 -12.93 -10.63 -1.57
N LEU A 99 -12.23 -10.12 -2.60
CA LEU A 99 -10.79 -10.35 -2.77
C LEU A 99 -9.94 -9.64 -1.71
N TRP A 100 -10.25 -8.38 -1.40
CA TRP A 100 -9.53 -7.62 -0.37
C TRP A 100 -9.54 -8.33 1.00
N PRO A 101 -10.69 -8.68 1.60
CA PRO A 101 -10.70 -9.44 2.85
C PRO A 101 -9.99 -10.79 2.73
N LEU A 102 -10.26 -11.57 1.67
CA LEU A 102 -9.64 -12.87 1.46
C LEU A 102 -8.10 -12.79 1.44
N LEU A 103 -7.56 -11.87 0.64
CA LEU A 103 -6.11 -11.68 0.50
C LEU A 103 -5.47 -11.16 1.80
N HIS A 104 -6.23 -10.47 2.65
CA HIS A 104 -5.79 -10.02 3.98
C HIS A 104 -6.05 -11.03 5.09
N SER A 105 -6.42 -12.27 4.77
CA SER A 105 -6.74 -13.31 5.75
C SER A 105 -7.91 -12.95 6.67
N MET A 106 -8.88 -12.22 6.14
CA MET A 106 -10.10 -11.77 6.81
C MET A 106 -11.34 -12.42 6.17
N PRO A 107 -12.44 -12.57 6.92
CA PRO A 107 -13.69 -13.07 6.35
C PRO A 107 -14.22 -12.10 5.27
N PRO A 108 -14.78 -12.60 4.16
CA PRO A 108 -15.46 -11.77 3.17
C PRO A 108 -16.57 -10.94 3.81
N THR A 109 -16.75 -9.71 3.33
CA THR A 109 -17.81 -8.81 3.82
C THR A 109 -19.16 -9.04 3.15
N VAL A 110 -19.19 -9.91 2.12
CA VAL A 110 -20.38 -10.34 1.40
C VAL A 110 -20.40 -11.86 1.23
N ARG A 111 -21.58 -12.43 0.98
CA ARG A 111 -21.72 -13.86 0.69
C ARG A 111 -21.11 -14.17 -0.68
N VAL A 112 -20.03 -14.95 -0.68
CA VAL A 112 -19.26 -15.30 -1.89
C VAL A 112 -20.13 -15.98 -2.95
N GLY A 113 -21.07 -16.85 -2.55
CA GLY A 113 -21.94 -17.59 -3.47
C GLY A 113 -22.91 -16.74 -4.29
N THR A 114 -23.17 -15.49 -3.89
CA THR A 114 -24.04 -14.54 -4.61
C THR A 114 -23.26 -13.35 -5.17
N ALA A 115 -21.94 -13.37 -5.08
CA ALA A 115 -21.11 -12.26 -5.52
C ALA A 115 -21.15 -12.13 -7.06
N PRO A 116 -21.15 -10.91 -7.63
CA PRO A 116 -21.31 -10.66 -9.06
C PRO A 116 -20.03 -10.95 -9.86
N TRP A 117 -19.54 -12.20 -9.82
CA TRP A 117 -18.26 -12.61 -10.42
C TRP A 117 -18.15 -12.31 -11.91
N GLU A 118 -19.27 -12.38 -12.63
CA GLU A 118 -19.31 -12.05 -14.06
C GLU A 118 -18.87 -10.60 -14.33
N SER A 119 -19.22 -9.65 -13.46
CA SER A 119 -18.75 -8.26 -13.59
C SER A 119 -17.22 -8.15 -13.46
N TYR A 120 -16.58 -9.05 -12.69
CA TYR A 120 -15.12 -9.12 -12.60
C TYR A 120 -14.46 -9.64 -13.88
N ARG A 121 -15.06 -10.66 -14.51
CA ARG A 121 -14.65 -11.16 -15.83
C ARG A 121 -14.84 -10.11 -16.93
N ILE A 122 -16.00 -9.47 -16.98
CA ILE A 122 -16.31 -8.40 -17.95
C ILE A 122 -15.33 -7.24 -17.80
N ALA A 123 -15.05 -6.80 -16.58
CA ALA A 123 -14.10 -5.73 -16.33
C ALA A 123 -12.69 -6.12 -16.79
N ASN A 124 -12.16 -7.28 -16.39
CA ASN A 124 -10.84 -7.75 -16.82
C ASN A 124 -10.72 -7.88 -18.34
N THR A 125 -11.80 -8.32 -19.02
CA THR A 125 -11.87 -8.38 -20.49
C THR A 125 -11.80 -7.00 -21.11
N ALA A 126 -12.59 -6.04 -20.63
CA ALA A 126 -12.55 -4.66 -21.12
C ALA A 126 -11.18 -4.00 -20.90
N PHE A 127 -10.52 -4.27 -19.77
CA PHE A 127 -9.14 -3.83 -19.52
C PHE A 127 -8.15 -4.42 -20.53
N ALA A 128 -8.24 -5.73 -20.80
CA ALA A 128 -7.39 -6.39 -21.79
C ALA A 128 -7.61 -5.82 -23.21
N GLU A 129 -8.86 -5.68 -23.64
CA GLU A 129 -9.21 -5.14 -24.97
C GLU A 129 -8.72 -3.71 -25.17
N ALA A 130 -9.03 -2.81 -24.22
CA ALA A 130 -8.59 -1.42 -24.28
C ALA A 130 -7.06 -1.32 -24.29
N THR A 131 -6.38 -2.11 -23.46
CA THR A 131 -4.92 -2.14 -23.40
C THR A 131 -4.32 -2.61 -24.72
N LEU A 132 -4.90 -3.62 -25.37
CA LEU A 132 -4.38 -4.18 -26.61
C LEU A 132 -4.71 -3.33 -27.85
N SER A 133 -5.76 -2.49 -27.80
CA SER A 133 -6.05 -1.51 -28.83
C SER A 133 -4.91 -0.50 -28.98
N ASP A 134 -4.39 0.00 -27.85
CA ASP A 134 -3.45 1.13 -27.85
C ASP A 134 -1.98 0.70 -27.71
N ALA A 135 -1.73 -0.55 -27.28
CA ALA A 135 -0.37 -1.04 -27.07
C ALA A 135 0.32 -1.45 -28.39
N PRO A 136 1.54 -0.97 -28.69
CA PRO A 136 2.28 -1.36 -29.89
C PRO A 136 2.68 -2.85 -29.88
N ARG A 137 3.01 -3.38 -31.07
CA ARG A 137 3.62 -4.72 -31.17
C ARG A 137 4.94 -4.74 -30.41
N GLY A 138 5.16 -5.76 -29.57
CA GLY A 138 6.35 -5.86 -28.72
C GLY A 138 6.29 -5.06 -27.41
N ALA A 139 5.14 -4.49 -27.06
CA ALA A 139 4.93 -3.84 -25.76
C ALA A 139 5.22 -4.78 -24.58
N ARG A 140 5.68 -4.17 -23.49
CA ARG A 140 5.85 -4.82 -22.18
C ARG A 140 4.68 -4.40 -21.31
N PHE A 141 3.86 -5.37 -20.89
CA PHE A 141 2.71 -5.13 -20.05
C PHE A 141 3.10 -5.31 -18.60
N TRP A 142 2.84 -4.32 -17.75
CA TRP A 142 3.04 -4.40 -16.33
C TRP A 142 1.74 -4.10 -15.59
N ILE A 143 1.03 -5.18 -15.27
CA ILE A 143 -0.30 -5.16 -14.67
C ILE A 143 -0.18 -5.08 -13.16
N GLN A 144 -1.00 -4.24 -12.53
CA GLN A 144 -0.93 -3.96 -11.11
C GLN A 144 -2.15 -4.52 -10.39
N ASP A 145 -1.86 -5.34 -9.39
CA ASP A 145 -2.72 -5.64 -8.25
C ASP A 145 -3.93 -6.58 -8.50
N TYR A 146 -4.58 -6.96 -7.39
CA TYR A 146 -5.63 -7.98 -7.31
C TYR A 146 -6.92 -7.66 -8.10
N HIS A 147 -7.08 -6.44 -8.61
CA HIS A 147 -8.21 -6.09 -9.47
C HIS A 147 -8.12 -6.74 -10.85
N LEU A 148 -6.90 -7.06 -11.31
CA LEU A 148 -6.60 -7.40 -12.70
C LEU A 148 -5.95 -8.78 -12.84
N MET A 149 -6.38 -9.75 -12.01
CA MET A 149 -5.75 -11.07 -11.95
C MET A 149 -6.02 -11.96 -13.17
N LEU A 150 -7.10 -11.71 -13.93
CA LEU A 150 -7.42 -12.48 -15.15
C LEU A 150 -6.72 -11.90 -16.39
N MET A 151 -6.33 -10.64 -16.31
CA MET A 151 -5.77 -9.90 -17.43
C MET A 151 -4.51 -10.53 -18.06
N PRO A 152 -3.56 -11.14 -17.32
CA PRO A 152 -2.39 -11.75 -17.95
C PRO A 152 -2.75 -12.84 -18.96
N ALA A 153 -3.65 -13.76 -18.60
CA ALA A 153 -4.14 -14.80 -19.50
C ALA A 153 -4.92 -14.23 -20.70
N LEU A 154 -5.75 -13.20 -20.49
CA LEU A 154 -6.51 -12.55 -21.55
C LEU A 154 -5.59 -11.87 -22.58
N ILE A 155 -4.52 -11.19 -22.13
CA ILE A 155 -3.50 -10.63 -23.02
C ILE A 155 -2.78 -11.75 -23.79
N ARG A 156 -2.39 -12.83 -23.09
CA ARG A 156 -1.68 -13.97 -23.69
C ARG A 156 -2.49 -14.64 -24.79
N ALA A 157 -3.81 -14.79 -24.61
CA ALA A 157 -4.72 -15.39 -25.58
C ALA A 157 -4.73 -14.63 -26.91
N GLN A 158 -4.70 -13.29 -26.86
CA GLN A 158 -4.68 -12.44 -28.07
C GLN A 158 -3.27 -12.22 -28.62
N ARG A 159 -2.26 -12.11 -27.74
CA ARG A 159 -0.85 -11.89 -28.08
C ARG A 159 0.02 -12.97 -27.44
N LYS A 160 0.10 -14.13 -28.10
CA LYS A 160 0.92 -15.28 -27.67
C LYS A 160 2.38 -14.89 -27.35
N LYS A 161 2.92 -13.88 -28.05
CA LYS A 161 4.30 -13.35 -27.91
C LYS A 161 4.46 -12.15 -26.95
N ALA A 162 3.42 -11.72 -26.23
CA ALA A 162 3.50 -10.59 -25.30
C ALA A 162 4.52 -10.83 -24.16
N ARG A 163 5.10 -9.76 -23.61
CA ARG A 163 5.83 -9.81 -22.34
C ARG A 163 4.93 -9.25 -21.26
N VAL A 164 4.55 -10.07 -20.28
CA VAL A 164 3.53 -9.75 -19.30
C VAL A 164 4.07 -9.96 -17.90
N GLY A 165 4.19 -8.87 -17.15
CA GLY A 165 4.44 -8.88 -15.72
C GLY A 165 3.17 -8.53 -14.96
N TRP A 166 2.98 -9.14 -13.79
CA TRP A 166 1.94 -8.75 -12.83
C TRP A 166 2.55 -8.61 -11.43
N PHE A 167 2.12 -7.62 -10.65
CA PHE A 167 2.64 -7.39 -9.29
C PHE A 167 1.51 -7.29 -8.25
N CYS A 168 1.62 -8.04 -7.16
CA CYS A 168 0.69 -8.03 -6.02
C CYS A 168 1.08 -7.00 -4.96
N HIS A 169 0.23 -6.00 -4.71
CA HIS A 169 0.51 -4.95 -3.70
C HIS A 169 -0.07 -5.26 -2.31
N VAL A 170 -0.91 -6.29 -2.23
CA VAL A 170 -1.53 -6.80 -1.01
C VAL A 170 -0.86 -8.11 -0.56
N PRO A 171 -1.14 -8.62 0.64
CA PRO A 171 -0.65 -9.94 1.05
C PRO A 171 -1.18 -11.05 0.15
N TRP A 172 -0.53 -12.22 0.20
CA TRP A 172 -1.05 -13.44 -0.42
C TRP A 172 -1.31 -14.52 0.65
N PRO A 173 -2.55 -15.06 0.76
CA PRO A 173 -2.90 -16.04 1.78
C PRO A 173 -2.45 -17.46 1.40
N GLY A 174 -2.41 -18.36 2.38
CA GLY A 174 -2.12 -19.78 2.14
C GLY A 174 -3.25 -20.52 1.40
N PRO A 175 -2.98 -21.75 0.93
CA PRO A 175 -3.88 -22.53 0.08
C PRO A 175 -5.23 -22.85 0.73
N ASP A 176 -5.28 -23.15 2.03
CA ASP A 176 -6.53 -23.46 2.73
C ASP A 176 -7.53 -22.30 2.65
N LEU A 177 -7.05 -21.08 2.86
CA LEU A 177 -7.89 -19.90 2.79
C LEU A 177 -8.20 -19.52 1.35
N PHE A 178 -7.19 -19.51 0.46
CA PHE A 178 -7.39 -19.13 -0.93
C PHE A 178 -8.34 -20.10 -1.65
N GLY A 179 -8.24 -21.39 -1.37
CA GLY A 179 -9.08 -22.46 -1.93
C GLY A 179 -10.54 -22.38 -1.52
N ALA A 180 -10.87 -21.66 -0.44
CA ALA A 180 -12.27 -21.41 -0.05
C ALA A 180 -13.03 -20.52 -1.05
N LEU A 181 -12.31 -19.79 -1.94
CA LEU A 181 -12.92 -19.02 -3.01
C LEU A 181 -13.29 -19.97 -4.18
N PRO A 182 -14.57 -20.03 -4.62
CA PRO A 182 -14.97 -20.88 -5.75
C PRO A 182 -14.23 -20.58 -7.06
N ALA A 183 -13.81 -19.32 -7.25
CA ALA A 183 -13.06 -18.87 -8.42
C ALA A 183 -11.53 -18.92 -8.24
N SER A 184 -11.02 -19.58 -7.18
CA SER A 184 -9.58 -19.66 -6.87
C SER A 184 -8.75 -20.19 -8.04
N ARG A 185 -9.15 -21.32 -8.64
CA ARG A 185 -8.45 -21.90 -9.81
C ARG A 185 -8.41 -20.93 -10.99
N GLU A 186 -9.53 -20.29 -11.32
CA GLU A 186 -9.61 -19.32 -12.42
C GLU A 186 -8.67 -18.14 -12.20
N LEU A 187 -8.58 -17.63 -10.97
CA LEU A 187 -7.67 -16.54 -10.63
C LEU A 187 -6.19 -16.93 -10.77
N LEU A 188 -5.82 -18.14 -10.32
CA LEU A 188 -4.46 -18.65 -10.47
C LEU A 188 -4.11 -18.82 -11.96
N GLU A 189 -4.99 -19.44 -12.74
CA GLU A 189 -4.82 -19.61 -14.19
C GLU A 189 -4.73 -18.27 -14.93
N GLY A 190 -5.53 -17.28 -14.51
CA GLY A 190 -5.46 -15.91 -14.98
C GLY A 190 -4.07 -15.30 -14.82
N LEU A 191 -3.48 -15.44 -13.63
CA LEU A 191 -2.15 -14.94 -13.31
C LEU A 191 -1.05 -15.70 -14.04
N LEU A 192 -1.18 -17.02 -14.20
CA LEU A 192 -0.23 -17.86 -14.91
C LEU A 192 -0.12 -17.56 -16.42
N GLY A 193 -0.96 -16.66 -16.95
CA GLY A 193 -0.74 -16.06 -18.26
C GLY A 193 0.48 -15.12 -18.35
N ALA A 194 1.00 -14.66 -17.20
CA ALA A 194 2.18 -13.81 -17.10
C ALA A 194 3.49 -14.57 -17.39
N ASP A 195 4.56 -13.82 -17.68
CA ASP A 195 5.94 -14.30 -17.70
C ASP A 195 6.62 -14.10 -16.33
N LEU A 196 6.25 -13.02 -15.61
CA LEU A 196 6.79 -12.66 -14.30
C LEU A 196 5.68 -12.26 -13.32
N LEU A 197 5.65 -12.87 -12.14
CA LEU A 197 4.76 -12.52 -11.03
C LEU A 197 5.57 -11.95 -9.86
N GLY A 198 5.20 -10.76 -9.39
CA GLY A 198 5.89 -10.06 -8.31
C GLY A 198 5.12 -10.05 -7.00
N PHE A 199 5.84 -10.26 -5.89
CA PHE A 199 5.31 -10.20 -4.53
C PHE A 199 6.24 -9.41 -3.61
N HIS A 200 5.69 -8.87 -2.53
CA HIS A 200 6.47 -8.09 -1.57
C HIS A 200 7.45 -8.93 -0.75
N THR A 201 7.02 -10.09 -0.24
CA THR A 201 7.82 -10.91 0.69
C THR A 201 8.00 -12.33 0.18
N GLU A 202 9.03 -13.01 0.68
CA GLU A 202 9.27 -14.43 0.41
C GLU A 202 8.10 -15.31 0.84
N GLY A 203 7.44 -14.96 1.96
CA GLY A 203 6.26 -15.68 2.46
C GLY A 203 5.08 -15.59 1.49
N TYR A 204 4.78 -14.41 0.94
CA TYR A 204 3.69 -14.27 -0.04
C TYR A 204 3.99 -14.99 -1.35
N CYS A 205 5.25 -14.94 -1.80
CA CYS A 205 5.72 -15.69 -2.96
C CYS A 205 5.54 -17.21 -2.76
N ARG A 206 5.97 -17.75 -1.60
CA ARG A 206 5.77 -19.17 -1.26
C ARG A 206 4.30 -19.54 -1.19
N ASN A 207 3.46 -18.74 -0.53
CA ASN A 207 2.04 -18.99 -0.44
C ASN A 207 1.38 -19.08 -1.83
N PHE A 208 1.79 -18.23 -2.79
CA PHE A 208 1.30 -18.33 -4.17
C PHE A 208 1.70 -19.66 -4.83
N LEU A 209 2.96 -20.07 -4.70
CA LEU A 209 3.45 -21.35 -5.24
C LEU A 209 2.68 -22.53 -4.64
N ASP A 210 2.42 -22.50 -3.33
CA ASP A 210 1.65 -23.52 -2.63
C ASP A 210 0.18 -23.55 -3.10
N CYS A 211 -0.44 -22.38 -3.31
CA CYS A 211 -1.78 -22.28 -3.90
C CYS A 211 -1.84 -22.91 -5.30
N VAL A 212 -0.86 -22.62 -6.17
CA VAL A 212 -0.81 -23.24 -7.50
C VAL A 212 -0.63 -24.75 -7.38
N SER A 213 0.30 -25.21 -6.55
CA SER A 213 0.60 -26.63 -6.37
C SER A 213 -0.60 -27.44 -5.86
N GLN A 214 -1.42 -26.88 -4.97
CA GLN A 214 -2.54 -27.60 -4.35
C GLN A 214 -3.88 -27.43 -5.09
N LEU A 215 -4.10 -26.32 -5.78
CA LEU A 215 -5.41 -25.97 -6.36
C LEU A 215 -5.48 -26.12 -7.88
N THR A 216 -4.34 -26.40 -8.52
CA THR A 216 -4.23 -26.56 -9.97
C THR A 216 -3.41 -27.80 -10.32
N ASP A 217 -3.36 -28.13 -11.61
CA ASP A 217 -2.62 -29.31 -12.10
C ASP A 217 -1.23 -28.92 -12.67
N TYR A 218 -0.77 -27.69 -12.45
CA TYR A 218 0.50 -27.18 -12.97
C TYR A 218 1.71 -27.66 -12.15
N GLN A 219 2.84 -27.86 -12.82
CA GLN A 219 4.09 -28.23 -12.16
C GLN A 219 4.77 -27.00 -11.55
N VAL A 220 5.00 -27.05 -10.24
CA VAL A 220 5.64 -25.99 -9.47
C VAL A 220 7.03 -26.43 -9.03
N ASP A 221 8.04 -25.60 -9.29
CA ASP A 221 9.37 -25.71 -8.70
C ASP A 221 9.55 -24.60 -7.66
N VAL A 222 9.39 -24.96 -6.39
CA VAL A 222 9.44 -24.03 -5.26
C VAL A 222 10.85 -23.47 -5.08
N ALA A 223 11.89 -24.26 -5.30
CA ALA A 223 13.28 -23.85 -5.13
C ALA A 223 13.70 -22.84 -6.22
N ALA A 224 13.32 -23.12 -7.47
CA ALA A 224 13.56 -22.22 -8.59
C ALA A 224 12.58 -21.03 -8.63
N LYS A 225 11.52 -21.04 -7.82
CA LYS A 225 10.40 -20.08 -7.86
C LYS A 225 9.81 -19.98 -9.27
N THR A 226 9.42 -21.13 -9.83
CA THR A 226 8.82 -21.20 -11.17
C THR A 226 7.60 -22.11 -11.23
N VAL A 227 6.71 -21.85 -12.18
CA VAL A 227 5.59 -22.72 -12.56
C VAL A 227 5.65 -22.97 -14.06
N LYS A 228 5.54 -24.23 -14.49
CA LYS A 228 5.35 -24.57 -15.91
C LYS A 228 3.85 -24.55 -16.21
N ALA A 229 3.40 -23.58 -17.01
CA ALA A 229 2.00 -23.41 -17.37
C ALA A 229 1.85 -23.18 -18.87
N ASN A 230 0.92 -23.88 -19.52
CA ASN A 230 0.50 -23.62 -20.90
C ASN A 230 1.65 -23.49 -21.93
N GLY A 231 2.71 -24.27 -21.76
CA GLY A 231 3.87 -24.30 -22.66
C GLY A 231 4.91 -23.19 -22.42
N HIS A 232 4.81 -22.42 -21.34
CA HIS A 232 5.82 -21.47 -20.90
C HIS A 232 6.14 -21.62 -19.40
N THR A 233 7.22 -20.98 -18.97
CA THR A 233 7.63 -20.92 -17.55
C THR A 233 7.28 -19.55 -16.99
N VAL A 234 6.47 -19.53 -15.94
CA VAL A 234 6.19 -18.33 -15.14
C VAL A 234 7.21 -18.26 -14.03
N ARG A 235 7.87 -17.12 -13.85
CA ARG A 235 8.83 -16.90 -12.76
C ARG A 235 8.24 -16.01 -11.68
N MET A 236 8.55 -16.31 -10.43
CA MET A 236 8.12 -15.53 -9.28
C MET A 236 9.28 -14.68 -8.75
N LEU A 237 9.02 -13.41 -8.49
CA LEU A 237 9.98 -12.43 -8.01
C LEU A 237 9.53 -11.84 -6.67
N THR A 238 10.39 -11.95 -5.66
CA THR A 238 10.25 -11.18 -4.43
C THR A 238 10.91 -9.82 -4.61
N ALA A 239 10.10 -8.76 -4.67
CA ALA A 239 10.56 -7.39 -4.81
C ALA A 239 9.72 -6.47 -3.90
N PRO A 240 10.19 -6.17 -2.67
CA PRO A 240 9.53 -5.22 -1.79
C PRO A 240 9.48 -3.82 -2.42
N ILE A 241 8.30 -3.19 -2.42
CA ILE A 241 8.15 -1.78 -2.78
C ILE A 241 8.58 -0.93 -1.58
N GLY A 242 9.23 0.19 -1.82
CA GLY A 242 9.46 1.20 -0.78
C GLY A 242 9.01 2.58 -1.22
N VAL A 243 9.76 3.60 -0.80
CA VAL A 243 9.38 5.01 -0.92
C VAL A 243 10.49 5.80 -1.62
N PRO A 244 10.20 6.98 -2.21
CA PRO A 244 11.22 7.85 -2.79
C PRO A 244 12.06 8.51 -1.69
N PHE A 245 13.07 7.80 -1.18
CA PHE A 245 13.73 8.14 0.09
C PHE A 245 14.30 9.57 0.11
N ALA A 246 14.95 9.98 -0.98
CA ALA A 246 15.55 11.32 -1.10
C ALA A 246 14.50 12.44 -1.05
N ASP A 247 13.38 12.29 -1.77
CA ASP A 247 12.28 13.26 -1.78
C ASP A 247 11.66 13.43 -0.40
N ILE A 248 11.58 12.32 0.35
CA ILE A 248 11.06 12.34 1.73
C ILE A 248 12.00 13.12 2.64
N GLN A 249 13.31 12.85 2.57
CA GLN A 249 14.29 13.58 3.37
C GLN A 249 14.29 15.07 3.06
N GLN A 250 14.20 15.43 1.77
CA GLN A 250 14.12 16.82 1.35
C GLN A 250 12.86 17.50 1.92
N THR A 251 11.70 16.85 1.82
CA THR A 251 10.44 17.37 2.36
C THR A 251 10.49 17.50 3.88
N ALA A 252 11.02 16.49 4.59
CA ALA A 252 11.11 16.49 6.05
C ALA A 252 12.10 17.53 6.61
N SER A 253 13.11 17.91 5.80
CA SER A 253 14.10 18.93 6.15
C SER A 253 13.70 20.34 5.72
N ASP A 254 12.55 20.51 5.08
CA ASP A 254 12.05 21.82 4.65
C ASP A 254 11.81 22.73 5.88
N PRO A 255 12.33 23.97 5.90
CA PRO A 255 12.14 24.90 7.00
C PRO A 255 10.66 25.12 7.40
N GLU A 256 9.73 25.11 6.43
CA GLU A 256 8.30 25.25 6.71
C GLU A 256 7.75 24.02 7.45
N VAL A 257 8.18 22.82 7.05
CA VAL A 257 7.81 21.55 7.69
C VAL A 257 8.38 21.46 9.11
N LEU A 258 9.65 21.85 9.29
CA LEU A 258 10.30 21.90 10.59
C LEU A 258 9.61 22.89 11.55
N GLU A 259 9.23 24.06 11.06
CA GLU A 259 8.50 25.06 11.85
C GLU A 259 7.08 24.57 12.21
N ARG A 260 6.39 23.92 11.27
CA ARG A 260 5.09 23.30 11.52
C ARG A 260 5.18 22.17 12.54
N SER A 261 6.23 21.35 12.48
CA SER A 261 6.52 20.27 13.45
C SER A 261 6.67 20.83 14.86
N LYS A 262 7.43 21.93 15.04
CA LYS A 262 7.57 22.62 16.33
C LYS A 262 6.22 23.12 16.86
N LYS A 263 5.36 23.66 16.00
CA LYS A 263 4.01 24.11 16.37
C LYS A 263 3.12 22.95 16.82
N ILE A 264 3.23 21.78 16.17
CA ILE A 264 2.52 20.56 16.59
C ILE A 264 2.98 20.13 17.99
N GLN A 265 4.30 20.08 18.24
CA GLN A 265 4.88 19.77 19.55
C GLN A 265 4.47 20.76 20.65
N GLN A 266 4.44 22.06 20.34
CA GLN A 266 3.95 23.09 21.27
C GLN A 266 2.46 22.93 21.58
N ALA A 267 1.63 22.61 20.56
CA ALA A 267 0.19 22.46 20.71
C ALA A 267 -0.20 21.29 21.62
N VAL A 268 0.63 20.24 21.68
CA VAL A 268 0.41 19.11 22.60
C VAL A 268 0.98 19.34 24.00
N GLY A 269 1.61 20.50 24.25
CA GLY A 269 2.07 20.91 25.58
C GLY A 269 3.30 20.14 26.07
N GLY A 270 4.20 19.76 25.15
CA GLY A 270 5.44 19.02 25.49
C GLY A 270 5.25 17.54 25.81
N ARG A 271 4.05 16.98 25.56
CA ARG A 271 3.79 15.54 25.61
C ARG A 271 4.46 14.84 24.44
N GLN A 272 4.99 13.64 24.66
CA GLN A 272 5.49 12.80 23.57
C GLN A 272 4.33 12.35 22.69
N ILE A 273 4.54 12.41 21.38
CA ILE A 273 3.54 12.14 20.36
C ILE A 273 3.69 10.69 19.87
N VAL A 274 2.66 9.90 20.11
CA VAL A 274 2.40 8.63 19.43
C VAL A 274 1.59 8.94 18.16
N LEU A 275 2.06 8.48 17.01
CA LEU A 275 1.44 8.77 15.72
C LEU A 275 0.92 7.51 15.06
N GLY A 276 -0.36 7.53 14.69
CA GLY A 276 -0.99 6.59 13.78
C GLY A 276 -1.43 7.29 12.50
N VAL A 277 -1.11 6.74 11.33
CA VAL A 277 -1.53 7.28 10.02
C VAL A 277 -2.02 6.14 9.15
N ASP A 278 -3.31 6.14 8.83
CA ASP A 278 -3.92 5.06 8.06
C ASP A 278 -5.08 5.57 7.21
N ARG A 279 -5.45 4.79 6.20
CA ARG A 279 -6.80 4.87 5.63
C ARG A 279 -7.77 4.21 6.60
N LEU A 280 -9.02 4.68 6.63
CA LEU A 280 -10.12 3.92 7.26
C LEU A 280 -10.23 2.59 6.52
N ASP A 281 -9.73 1.51 7.13
CA ASP A 281 -9.72 0.16 6.59
C ASP A 281 -9.51 -0.83 7.74
N TYR A 282 -10.33 -1.88 7.80
CA TYR A 282 -10.32 -2.84 8.90
C TYR A 282 -9.02 -3.65 8.99
N THR A 283 -8.18 -3.64 7.96
CA THR A 283 -6.88 -4.30 8.00
C THR A 283 -5.83 -3.53 8.81
N LYS A 284 -6.11 -2.27 9.17
CA LYS A 284 -5.13 -1.35 9.81
C LYS A 284 -5.04 -1.45 11.32
N GLY A 285 -5.90 -2.23 11.95
CA GLY A 285 -5.86 -2.49 13.39
C GLY A 285 -5.94 -1.22 14.23
N ILE A 286 -6.76 -0.25 13.80
CA ILE A 286 -6.97 1.01 14.51
C ILE A 286 -7.68 0.76 15.86
N PRO A 287 -8.72 -0.09 15.95
CA PRO A 287 -9.29 -0.47 17.25
C PRO A 287 -8.25 -1.06 18.22
N GLU A 288 -7.43 -2.01 17.77
CA GLU A 288 -6.38 -2.63 18.57
C GLU A 288 -5.34 -1.61 19.03
N ARG A 289 -5.01 -0.64 18.19
CA ARG A 289 -4.13 0.47 18.54
C ARG A 289 -4.71 1.34 19.66
N LEU A 290 -5.98 1.69 19.54
CA LEU A 290 -6.69 2.48 20.54
C LEU A 290 -6.77 1.73 21.87
N LEU A 291 -7.03 0.41 21.84
CA LEU A 291 -7.03 -0.44 23.02
C LEU A 291 -5.65 -0.53 23.67
N ALA A 292 -4.57 -0.66 22.89
CA ALA A 292 -3.20 -0.69 23.44
C ALA A 292 -2.83 0.64 24.10
N PHE A 293 -3.21 1.77 23.48
CA PHE A 293 -3.01 3.09 24.08
C PHE A 293 -3.89 3.30 25.32
N GLU A 294 -5.14 2.86 25.30
CA GLU A 294 -6.04 2.88 26.46
C GLU A 294 -5.47 2.04 27.62
N HIS A 295 -4.92 0.86 27.32
CA HIS A 295 -4.30 0.00 28.32
C HIS A 295 -3.12 0.70 29.00
N LEU A 296 -2.25 1.38 28.23
CA LEU A 296 -1.17 2.22 28.77
C LEU A 296 -1.70 3.28 29.75
N LEU A 297 -2.75 4.01 29.36
CA LEU A 297 -3.36 5.06 30.20
C LEU A 297 -4.07 4.50 31.45
N SER A 298 -4.60 3.28 31.34
CA SER A 298 -5.30 2.61 32.45
C SER A 298 -4.32 2.10 33.51
N SER A 299 -3.15 1.64 33.09
CA SER A 299 -2.07 1.17 33.98
C SER A 299 -1.40 2.32 34.74
N ASP A 300 -1.27 3.50 34.11
CA ASP A 300 -0.81 4.73 34.76
C ASP A 300 -1.61 5.94 34.25
N ARG A 301 -2.55 6.44 35.06
CA ARG A 301 -3.34 7.64 34.69
C ARG A 301 -2.49 8.89 34.45
N SER A 302 -1.29 8.97 35.04
CA SER A 302 -0.38 10.09 34.80
C SER A 302 0.21 10.07 33.38
N ALA A 303 0.17 8.93 32.69
CA ALA A 303 0.62 8.79 31.31
C ALA A 303 -0.13 9.74 30.36
N ALA A 304 -1.40 10.08 30.62
CA ALA A 304 -2.14 11.07 29.83
C ALA A 304 -1.54 12.49 29.88
N ASN A 305 -0.74 12.80 30.91
CA ASN A 305 0.01 14.04 31.03
C ASN A 305 1.38 13.98 30.33
N ARG A 306 1.89 12.79 30.02
CA ARG A 306 3.18 12.58 29.36
C ARG A 306 3.03 12.28 27.87
N TYR A 307 1.96 11.60 27.47
CA TYR A 307 1.79 11.03 26.15
C TYR A 307 0.49 11.49 25.50
N VAL A 308 0.49 11.54 24.17
CA VAL A 308 -0.69 11.83 23.36
C VAL A 308 -0.68 10.99 22.10
N LEU A 309 -1.83 10.41 21.76
CA LEU A 309 -2.03 9.74 20.48
C LEU A 309 -2.60 10.73 19.46
N VAL A 310 -1.91 10.88 18.33
CA VAL A 310 -2.42 11.56 17.14
C VAL A 310 -2.75 10.50 16.10
N GLN A 311 -4.04 10.29 15.85
CA GLN A 311 -4.54 9.39 14.81
C GLN A 311 -5.02 10.19 13.61
N ILE A 312 -4.29 10.09 12.50
CA ILE A 312 -4.70 10.63 11.20
C ILE A 312 -5.36 9.49 10.43
N MET A 313 -6.63 9.69 10.07
CA MET A 313 -7.42 8.70 9.35
C MET A 313 -7.97 9.28 8.04
N VAL A 314 -7.51 8.73 6.93
CA VAL A 314 -7.95 9.11 5.58
C VAL A 314 -9.27 8.39 5.23
N PRO A 315 -10.33 9.11 4.84
CA PRO A 315 -11.57 8.49 4.35
C PRO A 315 -11.31 7.52 3.18
N SER A 316 -11.99 6.38 3.17
CA SER A 316 -11.81 5.33 2.15
C SER A 316 -13.08 4.50 2.03
N ARG A 317 -13.49 4.17 0.79
CA ARG A 317 -14.57 3.20 0.46
C ARG A 317 -15.87 3.40 1.26
N GLN A 318 -16.32 4.64 1.40
CA GLN A 318 -17.47 5.03 2.23
C GLN A 318 -18.81 4.39 1.81
N ALA A 319 -18.91 3.87 0.58
CA ALA A 319 -20.10 3.16 0.10
C ALA A 319 -20.22 1.72 0.66
N VAL A 320 -19.16 1.17 1.28
CA VAL A 320 -19.14 -0.20 1.79
C VAL A 320 -19.49 -0.21 3.28
N GLN A 321 -20.55 -0.93 3.67
CA GLN A 321 -21.08 -0.93 5.06
C GLN A 321 -20.02 -1.24 6.11
N ALA A 322 -19.14 -2.24 5.87
CA ALA A 322 -18.08 -2.60 6.81
C ALA A 322 -17.12 -1.44 7.16
N TYR A 323 -16.96 -0.47 6.25
CA TYR A 323 -16.14 0.72 6.50
C TYR A 323 -16.89 1.76 7.36
N ALA A 324 -18.21 1.88 7.17
CA ALA A 324 -19.06 2.73 8.01
C ALA A 324 -19.13 2.19 9.46
N ASP A 325 -19.32 0.88 9.62
CA ASP A 325 -19.37 0.25 10.94
C ASP A 325 -18.05 0.43 11.72
N LEU A 326 -16.91 0.26 11.04
CA LEU A 326 -15.59 0.51 11.60
C LEU A 326 -15.40 1.97 12.01
N LYS A 327 -15.92 2.92 11.21
CA LYS A 327 -15.85 4.35 11.53
C LYS A 327 -16.61 4.66 12.82
N ASP A 328 -17.81 4.11 12.97
CA ASP A 328 -18.65 4.29 14.16
C ASP A 328 -18.03 3.64 15.41
N GLU A 329 -17.37 2.49 15.25
CA GLU A 329 -16.57 1.88 16.31
C GLU A 329 -15.42 2.78 16.77
N ILE A 330 -14.59 3.25 15.83
CA ILE A 330 -13.44 4.11 16.13
C ILE A 330 -13.90 5.41 16.81
N ASP A 331 -14.98 6.04 16.34
CA ASP A 331 -15.52 7.26 16.95
C ASP A 331 -15.95 7.04 18.40
N ARG A 332 -16.64 5.92 18.68
CA ARG A 332 -17.05 5.57 20.05
C ARG A 332 -15.84 5.34 20.95
N MET A 333 -14.82 4.62 20.47
CA MET A 333 -13.61 4.35 21.23
C MET A 333 -12.82 5.62 21.54
N VAL A 334 -12.63 6.50 20.54
CA VAL A 334 -11.99 7.81 20.74
C VAL A 334 -12.77 8.65 21.75
N GLY A 335 -14.10 8.64 21.66
CA GLY A 335 -14.98 9.32 22.60
C GLY A 335 -14.85 8.80 24.04
N ASP A 336 -14.84 7.48 24.23
CA ASP A 336 -14.68 6.85 25.55
C ASP A 336 -13.32 7.16 26.18
N ILE A 337 -12.23 6.97 25.43
CA ILE A 337 -10.86 7.25 25.90
C ILE A 337 -10.73 8.73 26.28
N ASN A 338 -11.18 9.63 25.41
CA ASN A 338 -11.13 11.06 25.72
C ASN A 338 -12.03 11.41 26.92
N GLY A 339 -13.21 10.82 27.05
CA GLY A 339 -14.12 11.05 28.18
C GLY A 339 -13.54 10.62 29.53
N ARG A 340 -12.76 9.54 29.56
CA ARG A 340 -12.20 8.95 30.80
C ARG A 340 -10.86 9.54 31.23
N PHE A 341 -10.03 9.98 30.28
CA PHE A 341 -8.63 10.34 30.53
C PHE A 341 -8.27 11.80 30.18
N SER A 342 -9.20 12.58 29.60
CA SER A 342 -8.94 14.01 29.38
C SER A 342 -8.92 14.82 30.66
N VAL A 343 -8.18 15.93 30.62
CA VAL A 343 -8.25 17.03 31.58
C VAL A 343 -8.48 18.32 30.81
N THR A 344 -8.90 19.39 31.50
CA THR A 344 -9.21 20.68 30.85
C THR A 344 -8.10 21.12 29.90
N GLY A 345 -8.44 21.24 28.61
CA GLY A 345 -7.52 21.69 27.55
C GLY A 345 -6.55 20.63 27.02
N ARG A 346 -6.62 19.37 27.48
CA ARG A 346 -5.73 18.28 27.03
C ARG A 346 -6.51 17.01 26.73
N LEU A 347 -6.54 16.63 25.47
CA LEU A 347 -7.09 15.36 25.01
C LEU A 347 -5.98 14.30 24.94
N PRO A 348 -6.21 13.07 25.43
CA PRO A 348 -5.28 11.95 25.24
C PRO A 348 -5.23 11.49 23.78
N VAL A 349 -6.32 11.62 23.03
CA VAL A 349 -6.40 11.22 21.61
C VAL A 349 -6.85 12.39 20.74
N HIS A 350 -5.97 12.87 19.86
CA HIS A 350 -6.31 13.76 18.76
C HIS A 350 -6.60 12.93 17.51
N TYR A 351 -7.83 13.03 17.01
CA TYR A 351 -8.32 12.24 15.89
C TYR A 351 -8.70 13.13 14.71
N TYR A 352 -8.14 12.87 13.54
CA TYR A 352 -8.41 13.61 12.31
C TYR A 352 -9.00 12.67 11.25
N TYR A 353 -10.27 12.87 10.89
CA TYR A 353 -10.90 12.16 9.76
C TYR A 353 -10.88 13.01 8.48
N ARG A 354 -9.70 13.16 7.88
CA ARG A 354 -9.49 13.97 6.67
C ARG A 354 -8.14 13.67 6.04
N ASN A 355 -7.97 14.15 4.82
CA ASN A 355 -6.70 14.14 4.12
C ASN A 355 -5.86 15.34 4.57
N LEU A 356 -4.63 15.09 5.02
CA LEU A 356 -3.67 16.15 5.29
C LEU A 356 -2.82 16.44 4.05
N PRO A 357 -2.56 17.72 3.73
CA PRO A 357 -1.55 18.08 2.73
C PRO A 357 -0.20 17.45 3.04
N LYS A 358 0.62 17.18 2.02
CA LYS A 358 1.92 16.50 2.16
C LYS A 358 2.79 17.15 3.26
N ASN A 359 2.99 18.46 3.21
CA ASN A 359 3.83 19.16 4.18
C ASN A 359 3.28 19.07 5.62
N GLU A 360 1.96 19.04 5.79
CA GLU A 360 1.33 18.88 7.10
C GLU A 360 1.50 17.45 7.64
N LEU A 361 1.33 16.43 6.79
CA LEU A 361 1.59 15.04 7.18
C LEU A 361 3.06 14.84 7.59
N TYR A 362 3.99 15.40 6.83
CA TYR A 362 5.42 15.27 7.11
C TYR A 362 5.81 16.01 8.38
N ALA A 363 5.16 17.14 8.67
CA ALA A 363 5.33 17.82 9.95
C ALA A 363 4.91 16.93 11.13
N HIS A 364 3.85 16.12 10.98
CA HIS A 364 3.49 15.10 11.96
C HIS A 364 4.53 13.97 12.06
N TYR A 365 5.06 13.47 10.94
CA TYR A 365 6.14 12.46 10.98
C TYR A 365 7.39 12.96 11.70
N VAL A 366 7.82 14.20 11.43
CA VAL A 366 8.98 14.82 12.09
C VAL A 366 8.70 15.03 13.58
N ALA A 367 7.50 15.52 13.91
CA ALA A 367 7.09 15.81 15.28
C ALA A 367 6.95 14.54 16.14
N ALA A 368 6.54 13.41 15.55
CA ALA A 368 6.27 12.20 16.31
C ALA A 368 7.51 11.61 16.98
N ASP A 369 7.33 11.17 18.23
CA ASP A 369 8.32 10.46 19.03
C ASP A 369 8.24 8.95 18.75
N VAL A 370 7.01 8.43 18.57
CA VAL A 370 6.77 7.03 18.23
C VAL A 370 5.75 6.93 17.11
N ALA A 371 6.08 6.22 16.03
CA ALA A 371 5.07 5.76 15.07
C ALA A 371 4.54 4.39 15.52
N LEU A 372 3.21 4.29 15.69
CA LEU A 372 2.54 3.07 16.12
C LEU A 372 1.75 2.50 14.94
N ILE A 373 2.39 1.57 14.21
CA ILE A 373 1.89 1.02 12.94
C ILE A 373 1.50 -0.44 13.16
N THR A 374 0.21 -0.64 13.47
CA THR A 374 -0.30 -1.92 14.01
C THR A 374 -1.34 -2.62 13.10
N PRO A 375 -1.13 -2.74 11.78
CA PRO A 375 -2.10 -3.43 10.94
C PRO A 375 -2.25 -4.90 11.32
N LEU A 376 -3.47 -5.41 11.25
CA LEU A 376 -3.79 -6.82 11.40
C LEU A 376 -3.30 -7.65 10.21
N ARG A 377 -3.20 -7.03 9.04
CA ARG A 377 -2.52 -7.59 7.87
C ARG A 377 -2.19 -6.47 6.89
N ASP A 378 -0.99 -6.43 6.34
CA ASP A 378 -0.62 -5.42 5.34
C ASP A 378 0.42 -5.97 4.36
N GLY A 379 0.26 -5.71 3.06
CA GLY A 379 1.16 -6.21 2.02
C GLY A 379 2.58 -5.63 2.17
N MET A 380 2.68 -4.38 2.61
CA MET A 380 3.95 -3.75 2.94
C MET A 380 3.83 -2.77 4.10
N ASN A 381 2.92 -1.80 4.01
CA ASN A 381 2.86 -0.60 4.84
C ASN A 381 3.97 0.43 4.56
N LEU A 382 3.69 1.37 3.65
CA LEU A 382 4.63 2.44 3.30
C LEU A 382 4.70 3.55 4.34
N VAL A 383 3.69 3.72 5.21
CA VAL A 383 3.72 4.71 6.29
C VAL A 383 4.91 4.46 7.23
N ALA A 384 5.20 3.18 7.55
CA ALA A 384 6.38 2.81 8.31
C ALA A 384 7.69 3.26 7.63
N HIS A 385 7.77 3.12 6.31
CA HIS A 385 8.93 3.56 5.53
C HIS A 385 9.05 5.08 5.49
N GLU A 386 7.94 5.78 5.26
CA GLU A 386 7.86 7.24 5.23
C GLU A 386 8.30 7.85 6.57
N TYR A 387 7.81 7.30 7.69
CA TYR A 387 8.20 7.76 9.02
C TYR A 387 9.71 7.62 9.23
N CYS A 388 10.29 6.44 9.00
CA CYS A 388 11.73 6.23 9.16
C CYS A 388 12.54 7.18 8.27
N ALA A 389 12.14 7.35 7.00
CA ALA A 389 12.81 8.25 6.08
C ALA A 389 12.68 9.74 6.48
N ALA A 390 11.58 10.15 7.11
CA ALA A 390 11.34 11.51 7.60
C ALA A 390 12.12 11.86 8.87
N LYS A 391 12.51 10.89 9.71
CA LYS A 391 13.31 11.12 10.94
C LYS A 391 14.79 11.39 10.63
N THR A 392 15.09 12.53 10.04
CA THR A 392 16.45 12.92 9.59
C THR A 392 17.43 13.20 10.71
N ASP A 393 16.95 13.47 11.92
CA ASP A 393 17.75 13.62 13.15
C ASP A 393 18.14 12.27 13.79
N GLY A 394 17.62 11.17 13.23
CA GLY A 394 17.82 9.81 13.71
C GLY A 394 17.08 9.51 15.02
N THR A 395 16.22 10.39 15.54
CA THR A 395 15.48 10.11 16.78
C THR A 395 14.16 9.40 16.51
N GLY A 396 13.45 9.05 17.58
CA GLY A 396 12.13 8.42 17.55
C GLY A 396 12.20 6.90 17.39
N ALA A 397 11.04 6.27 17.61
CA ALA A 397 10.89 4.82 17.53
C ALA A 397 9.75 4.42 16.58
N LEU A 398 9.86 3.24 16.00
CA LEU A 398 8.82 2.61 15.20
C LEU A 398 8.35 1.34 15.92
N VAL A 399 7.08 1.31 16.31
CA VAL A 399 6.40 0.10 16.77
C VAL A 399 5.61 -0.46 15.58
N LEU A 400 5.91 -1.69 15.18
CA LEU A 400 5.43 -2.25 13.91
C LEU A 400 4.82 -3.64 14.10
N SER A 401 3.63 -3.84 13.54
CA SER A 401 3.00 -5.16 13.48
C SER A 401 3.86 -6.16 12.71
N GLN A 402 4.05 -7.36 13.28
CA GLN A 402 4.64 -8.51 12.58
C GLN A 402 3.83 -8.94 11.34
N LEU A 403 2.59 -8.49 11.22
CA LEU A 403 1.66 -8.83 10.14
C LEU A 403 1.71 -7.83 8.97
N ALA A 404 2.61 -6.84 9.02
CA ALA A 404 2.95 -5.97 7.90
C ALA A 404 4.17 -6.50 7.13
N GLY A 405 4.14 -6.46 5.80
CA GLY A 405 5.31 -6.82 4.98
C GLY A 405 6.59 -6.06 5.34
N ALA A 406 6.49 -4.80 5.78
CA ALA A 406 7.61 -3.98 6.24
C ALA A 406 8.38 -4.61 7.41
N ALA A 407 7.73 -5.42 8.25
CA ALA A 407 8.38 -6.07 9.39
C ALA A 407 9.46 -7.07 8.96
N SER A 408 9.42 -7.55 7.72
CA SER A 408 10.47 -8.41 7.15
C SER A 408 11.76 -7.64 6.80
N TYR A 409 11.73 -6.30 6.83
CA TYR A 409 12.82 -5.46 6.34
C TYR A 409 13.27 -4.38 7.34
N LEU A 410 12.37 -3.84 8.17
CA LEU A 410 12.70 -2.76 9.09
C LEU A 410 13.25 -3.30 10.41
N GLU A 411 14.51 -3.74 10.40
CA GLU A 411 15.18 -4.43 11.52
C GLU A 411 15.25 -3.61 12.82
N GLY A 412 15.23 -2.28 12.73
CA GLY A 412 15.25 -1.41 13.90
C GLY A 412 13.90 -1.28 14.61
N ALA A 413 12.80 -1.72 13.98
CA ALA A 413 11.46 -1.60 14.54
C ALA A 413 11.27 -2.48 15.79
N LEU A 414 10.43 -2.01 16.71
CA LEU A 414 9.92 -2.82 17.81
C LEU A 414 8.72 -3.61 17.30
N ILE A 415 8.92 -4.91 17.07
CA ILE A 415 7.90 -5.77 16.47
C ILE A 415 6.86 -6.17 17.52
N VAL A 416 5.58 -6.06 17.16
CA VAL A 416 4.43 -6.45 18.00
C VAL A 416 3.49 -7.41 17.28
N ASN A 417 2.79 -8.23 18.05
CA ASN A 417 1.58 -8.88 17.58
C ASN A 417 0.39 -7.96 17.90
N PRO A 418 -0.33 -7.40 16.91
CA PRO A 418 -1.41 -6.44 17.19
C PRO A 418 -2.60 -7.06 17.92
N HIS A 419 -2.73 -8.39 17.95
CA HIS A 419 -3.75 -9.08 18.75
C HIS A 419 -3.38 -9.18 20.24
N ASP A 420 -2.12 -8.95 20.61
CA ASP A 420 -1.67 -8.87 21.99
C ASP A 420 -1.68 -7.41 22.46
N ILE A 421 -2.83 -6.97 22.97
CA ILE A 421 -3.05 -5.58 23.40
C ILE A 421 -2.09 -5.19 24.54
N GLU A 422 -1.93 -6.06 25.54
CA GLU A 422 -1.04 -5.81 26.68
C GLU A 422 0.43 -5.78 26.23
N GLY A 423 0.87 -6.73 25.41
CA GLY A 423 2.22 -6.76 24.86
C GLY A 423 2.51 -5.56 23.96
N THR A 424 1.52 -5.11 23.18
CA THR A 424 1.63 -3.90 22.36
C THR A 424 1.74 -2.66 23.24
N ALA A 425 0.95 -2.54 24.31
CA ALA A 425 1.02 -1.43 25.26
C ALA A 425 2.39 -1.36 25.97
N LYS A 426 2.91 -2.50 26.44
CA LYS A 426 4.26 -2.59 27.04
C LYS A 426 5.37 -2.21 26.06
N THR A 427 5.23 -2.63 24.80
CA THR A 427 6.21 -2.29 23.76
C THR A 427 6.14 -0.80 23.41
N LEU A 428 4.94 -0.21 23.40
CA LEU A 428 4.75 1.23 23.22
C LEU A 428 5.35 2.03 24.37
N GLU A 429 5.15 1.62 25.62
CA GLU A 429 5.78 2.24 26.78
C GLU A 429 7.31 2.21 26.68
N ARG A 430 7.88 1.03 26.37
CA ARG A 430 9.32 0.90 26.09
C ARG A 430 9.78 1.84 24.98
N ALA A 431 8.98 2.02 23.93
CA ALA A 431 9.31 2.91 22.81
C ALA A 431 9.38 4.37 23.25
N LEU A 432 8.44 4.80 24.09
CA LEU A 432 8.34 6.17 24.63
C LEU A 432 9.47 6.48 25.63
N GLU A 433 9.87 5.49 26.42
CA GLU A 433 10.93 5.60 27.45
C GLU A 433 12.33 5.26 26.92
N MET A 434 12.44 4.92 25.63
CA MET A 434 13.70 4.48 25.01
C MET A 434 14.77 5.57 25.10
N PRO A 435 15.99 5.26 25.58
CA PRO A 435 17.10 6.22 25.57
C PRO A 435 17.45 6.67 24.14
N VAL A 436 17.81 7.95 23.98
CA VAL A 436 18.13 8.56 22.67
C VAL A 436 19.22 7.80 21.90
N ALA A 437 20.19 7.20 22.61
CA ALA A 437 21.23 6.38 21.99
C ALA A 437 20.65 5.14 21.28
N GLU A 438 19.75 4.40 21.94
CA GLU A 438 19.07 3.24 21.35
C GLU A 438 18.12 3.67 20.23
N GLN A 439 17.41 4.79 20.38
CA GLN A 439 16.57 5.35 19.31
C GLN A 439 17.38 5.58 18.04
N LYS A 440 18.55 6.23 18.16
CA LYS A 440 19.44 6.52 17.02
C LYS A 440 19.97 5.28 16.34
N GLU A 441 20.37 4.27 17.11
CA GLU A 441 20.81 2.99 16.57
C GLU A 441 19.71 2.31 15.75
N ARG A 442 18.51 2.16 16.33
CA ARG A 442 17.35 1.52 15.68
C ARG A 442 16.86 2.29 14.45
N MET A 443 16.76 3.62 14.56
CA MET A 443 16.31 4.45 13.47
C MET A 443 17.33 4.43 12.32
N GLN A 444 18.62 4.43 12.61
CA GLN A 444 19.66 4.32 11.59
C GLN A 444 19.61 2.97 10.85
N ALA A 445 19.39 1.87 11.57
CA ALA A 445 19.19 0.54 10.95
C ALA A 445 17.99 0.56 9.98
N SER A 446 16.84 1.04 10.45
CA SER A 446 15.61 1.11 9.63
C SER A 446 15.78 2.03 8.42
N ARG A 447 16.40 3.22 8.60
CA ARG A 447 16.68 4.18 7.53
C ARG A 447 17.60 3.61 6.46
N THR A 448 18.58 2.81 6.86
CA THR A 448 19.50 2.13 5.95
C THR A 448 18.73 1.18 5.03
N GLU A 449 17.79 0.42 5.58
CA GLU A 449 16.94 -0.48 4.79
C GLU A 449 15.96 0.27 3.90
N VAL A 450 15.28 1.31 4.40
CA VAL A 450 14.39 2.13 3.57
C VAL A 450 15.14 2.76 2.38
N HIS A 451 16.37 3.24 2.59
CA HIS A 451 17.21 3.75 1.51
C HIS A 451 17.59 2.66 0.49
N LYS A 452 17.78 1.40 0.92
CA LYS A 452 18.01 0.27 0.02
C LYS A 452 16.76 -0.06 -0.81
N LEU A 453 15.60 0.02 -0.18
CA LEU A 453 14.27 -0.27 -0.72
C LEU A 453 13.64 0.88 -1.53
N ASP A 454 14.44 1.78 -2.07
CA ASP A 454 13.92 2.92 -2.83
C ASP A 454 12.97 2.48 -3.96
N VAL A 455 11.88 3.23 -4.10
CA VAL A 455 10.78 2.91 -5.01
C VAL A 455 11.23 2.78 -6.48
N HIS A 456 12.26 3.53 -6.90
CA HIS A 456 12.79 3.44 -8.26
C HIS A 456 13.59 2.16 -8.47
N ARG A 457 14.33 1.70 -7.45
CA ARG A 457 15.08 0.44 -7.51
C ARG A 457 14.13 -0.76 -7.59
N TRP A 458 12.99 -0.69 -6.89
CA TRP A 458 11.92 -1.68 -7.04
C TRP A 458 11.46 -1.80 -8.49
N ALA A 459 11.17 -0.66 -9.13
CA ALA A 459 10.68 -0.64 -10.50
C ALA A 459 11.73 -1.12 -11.51
N ASP A 460 12.97 -0.66 -11.39
CA ASP A 460 14.07 -1.10 -12.26
C ASP A 460 14.36 -2.60 -12.12
N ARG A 461 14.30 -3.12 -10.89
CA ARG A 461 14.45 -4.56 -10.65
C ARG A 461 13.35 -5.34 -11.34
N PHE A 462 12.08 -4.98 -11.14
CA PHE A 462 10.98 -5.71 -11.77
C PHE A 462 11.06 -5.69 -13.30
N LEU A 463 11.35 -4.53 -13.89
CA LEU A 463 11.43 -4.37 -15.35
C LEU A 463 12.60 -5.17 -15.95
N ARG A 464 13.78 -5.10 -15.34
CA ARG A 464 14.95 -5.88 -15.77
C ARG A 464 14.65 -7.37 -15.74
N GLU A 465 14.05 -7.84 -14.64
CA GLU A 465 13.68 -9.25 -14.49
C GLU A 465 12.66 -9.67 -15.57
N LEU A 466 11.69 -8.81 -15.90
CA LEU A 466 10.70 -9.06 -16.95
C LEU A 466 11.32 -9.08 -18.36
N GLU A 467 12.47 -8.45 -18.58
CA GLU A 467 13.20 -8.58 -19.85
C GLU A 467 13.98 -9.87 -19.96
N GLU A 468 14.53 -10.31 -18.83
CA GLU A 468 15.33 -11.52 -18.73
C GLU A 468 14.50 -12.80 -18.75
N THR A 469 13.17 -12.71 -18.61
CA THR A 469 12.28 -13.85 -18.86
C THR A 469 12.40 -14.26 -20.34
N ARG A 470 13.31 -15.20 -20.61
CA ARG A 470 13.52 -15.82 -21.91
C ARG A 470 12.31 -16.70 -22.23
N ARG A 471 11.92 -16.68 -23.51
CA ARG A 471 11.05 -17.69 -24.10
C ARG A 471 11.89 -18.83 -24.63
#